data_AF-A0A1Q7JT05-F1
#
_entry.id   AF-A0A1Q7JT05-F1
#
_cell.length_a   1.000
_cell.length_b   1.000
_cell.length_c   1.000
_cell.angle_alpha   90.00
_cell.angle_beta   90.00
_cell.angle_gamma   90.00
#
_symmetry.space_group_name_H-M   'P 1'
#
loop_
_entity.id
_entity.type
_entity.pdbx_description
1 polymer ?
#
loop_
_entity_poly.entity_id
_entity_poly.type
_entity_poly.pdbx_seq_one_letter_code
_entity_poly.pdbx_strand_id
1 'polypeptide(L)'
;MSPAELEQKAERSVRRGELLAAIEHFEAYLAQQPDDERIRVRMEAVRALLQPSELVSRRRPEPEEPETRAAPVSSAEVGEMHASAGRFAEAAEAYQRALGKDPENALLRERLAELRALVDQPRTADLDGAEKLDTSPAAPGGGSPGPGGRSEKAHAASFAPLPHARPLPREPKELLEELLERVRTGRRG
;
A
#
# COMPACT_ATOMS: atom_id res chain seq x y z
N MET A 1 -37.85 0.50 23.83
CA MET A 1 -36.90 -0.11 24.78
C MET A 1 -37.13 0.53 26.12
N SER A 2 -37.12 -0.28 27.18
CA SER A 2 -37.14 0.21 28.55
C SER A 2 -35.86 0.98 28.89
N PRO A 3 -35.88 1.88 29.89
CA PRO A 3 -34.68 2.60 30.30
C PRO A 3 -33.54 1.67 30.73
N ALA A 4 -33.85 0.57 31.41
CA ALA A 4 -32.85 -0.42 31.82
C ALA A 4 -32.16 -1.12 30.64
N GLU A 5 -32.87 -1.33 29.53
CA GLU A 5 -32.28 -1.89 28.31
C GLU A 5 -31.39 -0.87 27.60
N LEU A 6 -31.81 0.40 27.55
CA LEU A 6 -31.03 1.48 26.96
C LEU A 6 -29.71 1.71 27.70
N GLU A 7 -29.75 1.70 29.03
CA GLU A 7 -28.57 1.80 29.86
C GLU A 7 -27.60 0.62 29.63
N GLN A 8 -28.12 -0.62 29.63
CA GLN A 8 -27.28 -1.79 29.37
C GLN A 8 -26.64 -1.76 27.97
N LYS A 9 -27.37 -1.24 26.98
CA LYS A 9 -26.87 -1.10 25.61
C LYS A 9 -25.80 -0.01 25.54
N ALA A 10 -26.03 1.13 26.20
CA ALA A 10 -25.05 2.20 26.31
C ALA A 10 -23.74 1.70 26.96
N GLU A 11 -23.83 1.05 28.11
CA GLU A 11 -22.66 0.50 28.82
C GLU A 11 -21.94 -0.62 28.05
N ARG A 12 -22.67 -1.38 27.23
CA ARG A 12 -22.05 -2.35 26.31
C ARG A 12 -21.27 -1.65 25.21
N SER A 13 -21.82 -0.61 24.59
CA SER A 13 -21.13 0.17 23.57
C SER A 13 -19.90 0.89 24.14
N VAL A 14 -19.95 1.41 25.37
CA VAL A 14 -18.75 1.97 26.03
C VAL A 14 -17.65 0.90 26.17
N ARG A 15 -17.99 -0.30 26.64
CA ARG A 15 -17.02 -1.40 26.79
C ARG A 15 -16.39 -1.84 25.46
N ARG A 16 -17.09 -1.63 24.34
CA ARG A 16 -16.61 -1.94 22.99
C ARG A 16 -15.84 -0.79 22.34
N GLY A 17 -15.77 0.38 22.98
CA GLY A 17 -15.17 1.59 22.40
C GLY A 17 -16.07 2.29 21.37
N GLU A 18 -17.33 1.89 21.24
CA GLU A 18 -18.32 2.50 20.35
C GLU A 18 -18.90 3.77 21.02
N LEU A 19 -18.06 4.77 21.27
CA LEU A 19 -18.39 5.91 22.13
C LEU A 19 -19.54 6.77 21.59
N LEU A 20 -19.65 6.94 20.27
CA LEU A 20 -20.77 7.67 19.64
C LEU A 20 -22.11 6.93 19.83
N ALA A 21 -22.13 5.62 19.57
CA ALA A 21 -23.31 4.79 19.81
C ALA A 21 -23.69 4.78 21.31
N ALA A 22 -22.71 4.77 22.21
CA ALA A 22 -22.98 4.87 23.64
C ALA A 22 -23.70 6.18 24.00
N ILE A 23 -23.27 7.32 23.44
CA ILE A 23 -23.93 8.62 23.64
C ILE A 23 -25.36 8.62 23.13
N GLU A 24 -25.63 8.03 21.96
CA GLU A 24 -27.00 7.92 21.43
C GLU A 24 -27.93 7.15 22.37
N HIS A 25 -27.45 6.03 22.93
CA HIS A 25 -28.24 5.25 23.88
C HIS A 25 -28.45 6.01 25.21
N PHE A 26 -27.46 6.77 25.69
CA PHE A 26 -27.61 7.62 26.88
C PHE A 26 -28.56 8.79 26.63
N GLU A 27 -28.55 9.40 25.46
CA GLU A 27 -29.51 10.46 25.09
C GLU A 27 -30.94 9.91 25.01
N ALA A 28 -31.12 8.73 24.42
CA ALA A 28 -32.41 8.04 24.39
C ALA A 28 -32.90 7.65 25.80
N TYR A 29 -31.97 7.33 26.71
CA TYR A 29 -32.29 7.09 28.12
C TYR A 29 -32.75 8.38 28.81
N LEU A 30 -31.98 9.46 28.68
CA LEU A 30 -32.27 10.75 29.32
C LEU A 30 -33.53 11.41 28.75
N ALA A 31 -33.92 11.09 27.51
CA ALA A 31 -35.21 11.49 26.97
C ALA A 31 -36.40 10.87 27.75
N GLN A 32 -36.20 9.70 28.38
CA GLN A 32 -37.21 9.04 29.22
C GLN A 32 -37.05 9.40 30.71
N GLN A 33 -35.82 9.60 31.17
CA GLN A 33 -35.48 9.95 32.55
C GLN A 33 -34.55 11.17 32.58
N PRO A 34 -35.09 12.38 32.37
CA PRO A 34 -34.28 13.59 32.20
C PRO A 34 -33.51 13.98 33.46
N ASP A 35 -34.00 13.60 34.64
CA ASP A 35 -33.46 13.98 35.94
C ASP A 35 -32.42 12.99 36.50
N ASP A 36 -32.07 11.91 35.78
CA ASP A 36 -31.04 10.97 36.23
C ASP A 36 -29.63 11.56 36.02
N GLU A 37 -29.15 12.25 37.05
CA GLU A 37 -27.82 12.86 37.08
C GLU A 37 -26.68 11.84 36.91
N ARG A 38 -26.86 10.61 37.38
CA ARG A 38 -25.82 9.57 37.26
C ARG A 38 -25.54 9.27 35.79
N ILE A 39 -26.59 9.16 34.97
CA ILE A 39 -26.44 8.93 33.53
C ILE A 39 -25.92 10.16 32.82
N ARG A 40 -26.29 11.36 33.26
CA ARG A 40 -25.76 12.62 32.72
C ARG A 40 -24.25 12.74 32.90
N VAL A 41 -23.77 12.52 34.12
CA VAL A 41 -22.33 12.50 34.45
C VAL A 41 -21.61 11.41 33.67
N ARG A 42 -22.21 10.22 33.57
CA ARG A 42 -21.65 9.10 32.79
C ARG A 42 -21.51 9.44 31.31
N MET A 43 -22.52 10.06 30.71
CA MET A 43 -22.50 10.50 29.31
C MET A 43 -21.45 11.59 29.08
N GLU A 44 -21.30 12.54 30.01
CA GLU A 44 -20.25 13.56 29.95
C GLU A 44 -18.85 12.95 29.99
N ALA A 45 -18.61 11.99 30.89
CA ALA A 45 -17.34 11.26 30.94
C ALA A 45 -17.04 10.54 29.62
N VAL A 46 -18.06 9.96 28.97
CA VAL A 46 -17.89 9.35 27.64
C VAL A 46 -17.61 10.39 26.55
N ARG A 47 -18.27 11.55 26.60
CA ARG A 47 -17.99 12.67 25.67
C ARG A 47 -16.55 13.18 25.81
N ALA A 48 -16.00 13.19 27.02
CA ALA A 48 -14.62 13.60 27.27
C ALA A 48 -13.58 12.63 26.68
N LEU A 49 -13.95 11.37 26.43
CA LEU A 49 -13.09 10.38 25.79
C LEU A 49 -13.08 10.49 24.25
N LEU A 50 -14.04 11.21 23.66
CA LEU A 50 -14.04 11.45 22.22
C LEU A 50 -12.97 12.48 21.85
N GLN A 51 -12.24 12.20 20.76
CA GLN A 51 -11.36 13.19 20.18
C GLN A 51 -12.18 14.36 19.59
N PRO A 52 -11.61 15.58 19.53
CA PRO A 52 -12.32 16.75 18.98
C PRO A 52 -12.86 16.53 17.57
N SER A 53 -12.18 15.74 16.74
CA SER A 53 -12.62 15.37 15.38
C SER A 53 -13.95 14.61 15.38
N GLU A 54 -14.13 13.64 16.28
CA GLU A 54 -15.34 12.80 16.39
C GLU A 54 -16.55 13.59 16.90
N LEU A 55 -16.33 14.60 17.75
CA LEU A 55 -17.39 15.49 18.25
C LEU A 55 -17.90 16.43 17.14
N VAL A 56 -17.02 16.88 16.25
CA VAL A 56 -17.36 17.78 15.13
C VAL A 56 -18.15 17.03 14.06
N SER A 57 -17.82 15.76 13.80
CA SER A 57 -18.54 14.91 12.82
C SER A 57 -20.03 14.80 13.15
N ARG A 58 -20.43 14.76 14.42
CA ARG A 58 -21.84 14.67 14.83
C ARG A 58 -22.65 15.95 14.60
N ARG A 59 -22.00 17.12 14.58
CA ARG A 59 -22.67 18.43 14.52
C ARG A 59 -22.76 18.97 13.09
N ARG A 60 -21.89 18.49 12.21
CA ARG A 60 -22.05 18.63 10.78
C ARG A 60 -23.10 17.59 10.38
N PRO A 61 -24.26 17.94 9.77
CA PRO A 61 -24.99 16.94 9.02
C PRO A 61 -23.95 16.38 8.06
N GLU A 62 -23.63 15.10 8.17
CA GLU A 62 -22.72 14.48 7.21
C GLU A 62 -23.27 14.90 5.86
N PRO A 63 -22.51 15.63 5.02
CA PRO A 63 -22.93 15.73 3.64
C PRO A 63 -23.12 14.27 3.26
N GLU A 64 -24.33 13.87 2.85
CA GLU A 64 -24.56 12.54 2.28
C GLU A 64 -23.33 12.31 1.44
N GLU A 65 -22.45 11.38 1.88
CA GLU A 65 -21.28 11.09 1.09
C GLU A 65 -21.94 10.73 -0.24
N PRO A 66 -21.74 11.52 -1.32
CA PRO A 66 -22.24 11.06 -2.58
C PRO A 66 -21.59 9.70 -2.67
N GLU A 67 -22.42 8.63 -2.66
CA GLU A 67 -21.97 7.28 -2.92
C GLU A 67 -21.04 7.50 -4.08
N THR A 68 -19.74 7.42 -3.80
CA THR A 68 -18.78 7.79 -4.82
C THR A 68 -18.82 6.53 -5.62
N ARG A 69 -19.84 6.46 -6.49
CA ARG A 69 -20.02 5.46 -7.51
C ARG A 69 -18.73 5.62 -8.25
N ALA A 70 -17.77 4.78 -7.89
CA ALA A 70 -16.41 4.89 -8.36
C ALA A 70 -16.56 5.09 -9.86
N ALA A 71 -16.13 6.27 -10.33
CA ALA A 71 -16.32 6.61 -11.72
C ALA A 71 -15.77 5.42 -12.51
N PRO A 72 -16.51 4.89 -13.51
CA PRO A 72 -16.08 3.69 -14.20
C PRO A 72 -14.65 3.91 -14.68
N VAL A 73 -13.76 3.00 -14.28
CA VAL A 73 -12.31 3.13 -14.53
C VAL A 73 -12.11 3.49 -15.99
N SER A 74 -11.48 4.64 -16.22
CA SER A 74 -11.27 5.16 -17.55
C SER A 74 -10.31 4.26 -18.33
N SER A 75 -10.37 4.34 -19.66
CA SER A 75 -9.46 3.55 -20.50
C SER A 75 -7.99 3.92 -20.30
N ALA A 76 -7.70 5.16 -19.89
CA ALA A 76 -6.35 5.60 -19.54
C ALA A 76 -5.86 4.94 -18.25
N GLU A 77 -6.69 4.90 -17.21
CA GLU A 77 -6.35 4.23 -15.94
C GLU A 77 -6.15 2.72 -16.13
N VAL A 78 -6.98 2.07 -16.96
CA VAL A 78 -6.73 0.67 -17.37
C VAL A 78 -5.36 0.54 -18.05
N GLY A 79 -5.01 1.47 -18.94
CA GLY A 79 -3.70 1.51 -19.60
C GLY A 79 -2.54 1.59 -18.61
N GLU A 80 -2.64 2.46 -17.61
CA GLU A 80 -1.64 2.59 -16.55
C GLU A 80 -1.48 1.30 -15.72
N MET A 81 -2.58 0.63 -15.41
CA MET A 81 -2.54 -0.65 -14.69
C MET A 81 -1.84 -1.75 -15.51
N HIS A 82 -2.07 -1.80 -16.83
CA HIS A 82 -1.37 -2.73 -17.71
C HIS A 82 0.13 -2.37 -17.86
N ALA A 83 0.46 -1.08 -18.00
CA ALA A 83 1.84 -0.61 -18.11
C ALA A 83 2.65 -0.94 -16.86
N SER A 84 2.07 -0.68 -15.67
CA SER A 84 2.69 -1.00 -14.38
C SER A 84 2.91 -2.50 -14.19
N ALA A 85 2.12 -3.34 -14.86
CA ALA A 85 2.27 -4.80 -14.85
C ALA A 85 3.22 -5.32 -15.95
N GLY A 86 3.88 -4.44 -16.71
CA GLY A 86 4.77 -4.80 -17.83
C GLY A 86 4.05 -5.31 -19.07
N ARG A 87 2.72 -5.20 -19.11
CA ARG A 87 1.86 -5.61 -20.23
C ARG A 87 1.71 -4.47 -21.23
N PHE A 88 2.81 -4.13 -21.91
CA PHE A 88 2.91 -2.93 -22.73
C PHE A 88 1.99 -2.93 -23.95
N ALA A 89 1.72 -4.10 -24.54
CA ALA A 89 0.80 -4.23 -25.67
C ALA A 89 -0.64 -3.90 -25.25
N GLU A 90 -1.12 -4.51 -24.16
CA GLU A 90 -2.46 -4.26 -23.63
C GLU A 90 -2.60 -2.83 -23.09
N ALA A 91 -1.53 -2.26 -22.54
CA ALA A 91 -1.48 -0.85 -22.15
C ALA A 91 -1.66 0.06 -23.37
N ALA A 92 -0.95 -0.20 -24.47
CA ALA A 92 -1.04 0.59 -25.69
C ALA A 92 -2.46 0.56 -26.28
N GLU A 93 -3.15 -0.59 -26.28
CA GLU A 93 -4.54 -0.68 -26.72
C GLU A 93 -5.50 0.15 -25.84
N ALA A 94 -5.29 0.14 -24.52
CA ALA A 94 -6.11 0.91 -23.59
C ALA A 94 -5.93 2.42 -23.77
N TYR A 95 -4.69 2.86 -24.01
CA TYR A 95 -4.36 4.25 -24.37
C TYR A 95 -4.92 4.67 -25.73
N GLN A 96 -4.96 3.77 -26.72
CA GLN A 96 -5.63 4.04 -28.01
C GLN A 96 -7.14 4.27 -27.82
N ARG A 97 -7.79 3.47 -26.97
CA ARG A 97 -9.21 3.68 -26.62
C ARG A 97 -9.45 4.99 -25.88
N ALA A 98 -8.51 5.41 -25.02
CA ALA A 98 -8.58 6.69 -24.33
C ALA A 98 -8.45 7.88 -25.30
N LEU A 99 -7.51 7.82 -26.25
CA LEU A 99 -7.36 8.80 -27.32
C LEU A 99 -8.57 8.84 -28.27
N GLY A 100 -9.28 7.72 -28.46
CA GLY A 100 -10.54 7.73 -29.21
C GLY A 100 -11.63 8.60 -28.58
N LYS A 101 -11.56 8.85 -27.26
CA LYS A 101 -12.48 9.74 -26.53
C LYS A 101 -11.98 11.18 -26.45
N ASP A 102 -10.66 11.36 -26.38
CA ASP A 102 -10.01 12.68 -26.34
C ASP A 102 -8.76 12.69 -27.26
N PRO A 103 -8.93 12.94 -28.57
CA PRO A 103 -7.83 12.88 -29.54
C PRO A 103 -6.78 14.00 -29.36
N GLU A 104 -7.19 15.13 -28.80
CA GLU A 104 -6.34 16.31 -28.59
C GLU A 104 -5.48 16.19 -27.33
N ASN A 105 -5.64 15.10 -26.56
CA ASN A 105 -4.85 14.86 -25.37
C ASN A 105 -3.38 14.54 -25.68
N ALA A 106 -2.51 15.52 -25.49
CA ALA A 106 -1.07 15.38 -25.73
C ALA A 106 -0.42 14.32 -24.83
N LEU A 107 -0.83 14.24 -23.57
CA LEU A 107 -0.28 13.30 -22.60
C LEU A 107 -0.59 11.85 -22.99
N LEU A 108 -1.81 11.56 -23.42
CA LEU A 108 -2.18 10.21 -23.87
C LEU A 108 -1.43 9.80 -25.14
N ARG A 109 -1.14 10.76 -26.04
CA ARG A 109 -0.33 10.53 -27.25
C ARG A 109 1.11 10.20 -26.92
N GLU A 110 1.71 10.94 -25.99
CA GLU A 110 3.07 10.69 -25.51
C GLU A 110 3.18 9.31 -24.86
N ARG A 111 2.28 8.97 -23.94
CA ARG A 111 2.23 7.65 -23.30
C ARG A 111 2.07 6.51 -24.31
N LEU A 112 1.20 6.67 -25.30
CA LEU A 112 1.06 5.66 -26.35
C LEU A 112 2.35 5.48 -27.17
N ALA A 113 3.08 6.55 -27.46
CA ALA A 113 4.33 6.48 -28.19
C ALA A 113 5.43 5.75 -27.39
N GLU A 114 5.55 6.06 -26.09
CA GLU A 114 6.46 5.36 -25.17
C GLU A 114 6.15 3.85 -25.12
N LEU A 115 4.88 3.49 -24.95
CA LEU A 115 4.45 2.10 -24.88
C LEU A 115 4.72 1.34 -26.17
N ARG A 116 4.54 1.97 -27.34
CA ARG A 116 4.88 1.37 -28.63
C ARG A 116 6.39 1.13 -28.77
N ALA A 117 7.21 2.09 -28.35
CA ALA A 117 8.66 1.91 -28.34
C ALA A 117 9.10 0.76 -27.43
N LEU A 118 8.38 0.47 -26.33
CA LEU A 118 8.65 -0.67 -25.45
C LEU A 118 8.21 -2.01 -26.06
N VAL A 119 7.16 -2.03 -26.88
CA VAL A 119 6.70 -3.23 -27.60
C VAL A 119 7.62 -3.55 -28.78
N ASP A 120 8.06 -2.52 -29.52
CA ASP A 120 8.88 -2.67 -30.72
C ASP A 120 10.36 -2.92 -30.43
N GLN A 121 10.81 -2.73 -29.18
CA GLN A 121 12.16 -3.10 -28.80
C GLN A 121 12.31 -4.63 -28.86
N PRO A 122 13.14 -5.18 -29.78
CA PRO A 122 13.51 -6.57 -29.69
C PRO A 122 14.18 -6.74 -28.32
N ARG A 123 13.75 -7.74 -27.55
CA ARG A 123 14.55 -8.23 -26.41
C ARG A 123 15.87 -8.74 -27.00
N THR A 124 16.81 -7.84 -27.25
CA THR A 124 18.23 -8.13 -27.34
C THR A 124 18.66 -8.50 -25.93
N ALA A 125 18.21 -9.67 -25.52
CA ALA A 125 18.88 -10.39 -24.47
C ALA A 125 20.20 -10.81 -25.11
N ASP A 126 21.23 -9.97 -24.98
CA ASP A 126 22.61 -10.37 -25.14
C ASP A 126 22.90 -11.44 -24.06
N LEU A 127 22.40 -12.66 -24.31
CA LEU A 127 22.68 -13.87 -23.54
C LEU A 127 23.66 -14.79 -24.28
N ASP A 128 24.11 -14.40 -25.47
CA ASP A 128 25.08 -15.16 -26.28
C ASP A 128 26.54 -15.05 -25.78
N GLY A 129 26.78 -14.32 -24.68
CA GLY A 129 28.11 -14.13 -24.09
C GLY A 129 28.53 -15.10 -22.98
N ALA A 130 27.72 -16.10 -22.62
CA ALA A 130 28.09 -17.12 -21.64
C ALA A 130 28.45 -18.44 -22.34
N GLU A 131 29.70 -18.49 -22.81
CA GLU A 131 30.36 -19.68 -23.35
C GLU A 131 30.09 -20.95 -22.51
N LYS A 132 29.46 -21.92 -23.19
CA LYS A 132 29.82 -23.34 -23.27
C LYS A 132 30.77 -23.84 -22.16
N LEU A 133 30.20 -24.45 -21.14
CA LEU A 133 30.89 -25.51 -20.39
C LEU A 133 30.37 -26.85 -20.90
N ASP A 134 31.25 -27.55 -21.62
CA ASP A 134 31.07 -28.91 -22.08
C ASP A 134 30.66 -29.83 -20.92
N THR A 135 29.42 -30.34 -20.96
CA THR A 135 29.03 -31.50 -20.15
C THR A 135 28.99 -32.72 -21.07
N SER A 136 30.12 -33.40 -21.17
CA SER A 136 30.18 -34.72 -21.81
C SER A 136 29.35 -35.73 -20.99
N PRO A 137 28.54 -36.61 -21.63
CA PRO A 137 27.64 -37.51 -20.92
C PRO A 137 28.34 -38.82 -20.54
N ALA A 138 28.30 -39.17 -19.26
CA ALA A 138 28.66 -40.51 -18.80
C ALA A 138 27.71 -40.97 -17.67
N ALA A 139 26.71 -41.75 -18.04
CA ALA A 139 26.11 -42.79 -17.19
C ALA A 139 26.92 -44.10 -17.40
N PRO A 140 26.79 -45.20 -16.61
CA PRO A 140 25.65 -45.55 -15.74
C PRO A 140 26.01 -46.25 -14.40
N GLY A 141 25.01 -46.46 -13.54
CA GLY A 141 25.11 -47.46 -12.46
C GLY A 141 24.08 -47.37 -11.33
N GLY A 142 22.93 -48.05 -11.53
CA GLY A 142 22.18 -48.84 -10.53
C GLY A 142 21.85 -48.31 -9.12
N GLY A 143 20.55 -48.19 -8.81
CA GLY A 143 20.05 -48.23 -7.43
C GLY A 143 18.65 -47.62 -7.25
N SER A 144 17.69 -48.42 -6.76
CA SER A 144 16.23 -48.20 -6.66
C SER A 144 15.74 -46.95 -5.87
N PRO A 145 14.48 -46.51 -6.04
CA PRO A 145 13.95 -45.27 -5.46
C PRO A 145 13.33 -45.49 -4.07
N GLY A 146 13.61 -44.58 -3.14
CA GLY A 146 12.91 -44.45 -1.86
C GLY A 146 12.25 -43.07 -1.75
N PRO A 147 11.02 -42.94 -1.24
CA PRO A 147 10.32 -41.66 -1.16
C PRO A 147 10.63 -40.95 0.16
N GLY A 148 10.82 -39.64 0.11
CA GLY A 148 10.72 -38.77 1.28
C GLY A 148 12.04 -38.21 1.77
N GLY A 149 12.25 -36.93 1.52
CA GLY A 149 13.36 -36.15 2.09
C GLY A 149 13.41 -34.79 1.42
N ARG A 150 12.89 -33.77 2.10
CA ARG A 150 12.79 -32.39 1.64
C ARG A 150 14.18 -31.78 1.43
N SER A 151 14.28 -30.93 0.41
CA SER A 151 15.33 -29.97 0.04
C SER A 151 16.64 -30.02 0.84
N GLU A 152 17.68 -30.38 0.10
CA GLU A 152 19.08 -30.28 0.47
C GLU A 152 19.48 -28.83 0.81
N LYS A 153 20.13 -28.70 1.96
CA LYS A 153 21.31 -27.86 2.20
C LYS A 153 21.20 -26.37 1.86
N ALA A 154 20.48 -25.63 2.69
CA ALA A 154 20.79 -24.22 2.94
C ALA A 154 22.04 -24.13 3.83
N HIS A 155 23.24 -24.20 3.24
CA HIS A 155 24.47 -23.87 3.95
C HIS A 155 25.39 -23.01 3.08
N ALA A 156 25.45 -21.73 3.47
CA ALA A 156 26.61 -20.82 3.44
C ALA A 156 26.29 -19.42 2.88
N ALA A 157 25.28 -18.74 3.43
CA ALA A 157 25.31 -17.28 3.42
C ALA A 157 26.29 -16.83 4.52
N SER A 158 27.54 -16.54 4.12
CA SER A 158 28.49 -15.86 4.99
C SER A 158 28.12 -14.39 5.06
N PHE A 159 27.61 -13.94 6.21
CA PHE A 159 27.50 -12.52 6.51
C PHE A 159 28.88 -12.00 6.88
N ALA A 160 29.72 -11.74 5.88
CA ALA A 160 30.89 -10.91 6.09
C ALA A 160 30.40 -9.58 6.69
N PRO A 161 30.95 -9.12 7.83
CA PRO A 161 30.57 -7.84 8.37
C PRO A 161 30.86 -6.78 7.31
N LEU A 162 29.85 -5.98 6.98
CA LEU A 162 30.04 -4.82 6.10
C LEU A 162 31.18 -3.98 6.70
N PRO A 163 32.13 -3.51 5.87
CA PRO A 163 33.20 -2.67 6.37
C PRO A 163 32.58 -1.51 7.13
N HIS A 164 33.05 -1.28 8.36
CA HIS A 164 32.54 -0.19 9.18
C HIS A 164 32.66 1.11 8.37
N ALA A 165 31.52 1.66 7.97
CA ALA A 165 31.48 2.95 7.31
C ALA A 165 32.16 3.96 8.25
N ARG A 166 33.10 4.75 7.72
CA ARG A 166 33.69 5.84 8.50
C ARG A 166 32.55 6.68 9.09
N PRO A 167 32.62 7.00 10.39
CA PRO A 167 31.59 7.81 11.02
C PRO A 167 31.57 9.17 10.32
N LEU A 168 30.37 9.59 9.91
CA LEU A 168 30.17 10.88 9.30
C LEU A 168 30.41 12.00 10.33
N PRO A 169 30.99 13.14 9.92
CA PRO A 169 31.17 14.28 10.80
C PRO A 169 29.80 14.82 11.27
N ARG A 170 29.78 15.35 12.51
CA ARG A 170 28.56 15.89 13.13
C ARG A 170 28.27 17.34 12.72
N GLU A 171 29.30 18.06 12.26
CA GLU A 171 29.15 19.43 11.79
C GLU A 171 28.49 19.43 10.40
N PRO A 172 27.39 20.20 10.20
CA PRO A 172 26.62 20.15 8.96
C PRO A 172 27.42 20.48 7.70
N LYS A 173 28.40 21.39 7.82
CA LYS A 173 29.26 21.80 6.71
C LYS A 173 30.21 20.68 6.29
N GLU A 174 30.85 20.03 7.26
CA GLU A 174 31.78 18.92 7.02
C GLU A 174 31.04 17.70 6.45
N LEU A 175 29.82 17.44 6.95
CA LEU A 175 28.96 16.38 6.43
C LEU A 175 28.62 16.60 4.95
N LEU A 176 28.27 17.83 4.59
CA LEU A 176 27.96 18.18 3.21
C LEU A 176 29.18 18.02 2.30
N GLU A 177 30.36 18.46 2.74
CA GLU A 177 31.61 18.31 1.97
C GLU A 177 31.95 16.84 1.72
N GLU A 178 31.83 15.97 2.73
CA GLU A 178 32.12 14.54 2.60
C GLU A 178 31.12 13.81 1.67
N LEU A 179 29.83 14.16 1.74
CA LEU A 179 28.83 13.60 0.85
C LEU A 179 29.04 14.02 -0.61
N LEU A 180 29.42 15.27 -0.85
CA LEU A 180 29.71 15.77 -2.19
C LEU A 180 30.93 15.08 -2.81
N GLU A 181 31.98 14.85 -2.03
CA GLU A 181 33.16 14.10 -2.47
C GLU A 181 32.82 12.64 -2.81
N ARG A 182 31.96 12.00 -2.01
CA ARG A 182 31.52 10.62 -2.27
C ARG A 182 30.73 10.48 -3.57
N VAL A 183 29.90 11.46 -3.91
CA VAL A 183 29.16 11.50 -5.18
C VAL A 183 30.10 11.74 -6.37
N ARG A 184 31.10 12.60 -6.21
CA ARG A 184 32.09 12.88 -7.27
C ARG A 184 32.96 11.66 -7.57
N THR A 185 33.38 10.95 -6.54
CA THR A 185 34.23 9.76 -6.65
C THR A 185 33.45 8.53 -7.09
N GLY A 186 32.19 8.37 -6.65
CA GLY A 186 31.32 7.27 -7.05
C GLY A 186 30.79 7.33 -8.49
N ARG A 187 30.88 8.49 -9.17
CA ARG A 187 30.52 8.63 -10.60
C ARG A 187 31.69 8.38 -11.57
N ARG A 188 32.90 8.13 -11.06
CA ARG A 188 34.03 7.66 -11.87
C ARG A 188 34.19 6.15 -11.70
N GLY A 189 33.25 5.41 -12.28
CA GLY A 189 33.25 3.96 -12.38
C GLY A 189 32.48 3.57 -13.62
#